data_AF-A0AAV4GIC9-F1
#
_entry.id   AF-A0AAV4GIC9-F1
#
_cell.length_a   1.000
_cell.length_b   1.000
_cell.length_c   1.000
_cell.angle_alpha   90.00
_cell.angle_beta   90.00
_cell.angle_gamma   90.00
#
_symmetry.space_group_name_H-M   'P 1'
#
loop_
_entity.id
_entity.type
_entity.pdbx_description
1 polymer ?
#
loop_
_entity_poly.entity_id
_entity_poly.type
_entity_poly.pdbx_seq_one_letter_code
_entity_poly.pdbx_strand_id
1 'polypeptide(L)'
;MSSAFDTIDKHILLNILKNIIREDEQRIIRYLLGNPELSLKLKGSSKTEPLKSNIGTPQGDSLSPVLSIVYLEHALKNIRKIEPIYTENTLELAIADDVDFVSTTDFVDVETIQKEFADFRFNVNTN
;
A
#
# COMPACT_ATOMS: atom_id res chain seq x y z
N MET A 1 2.77 -7.80 -5.10
CA MET A 1 1.28 -7.69 -5.12
C MET A 1 0.82 -7.27 -6.52
N SER A 2 -0.49 -7.21 -6.86
CA SER A 2 -0.92 -6.56 -8.12
C SER A 2 -1.30 -5.09 -7.91
N SER A 3 -0.77 -4.22 -8.77
CA SER A 3 -1.08 -2.78 -8.82
C SER A 3 -1.02 -2.08 -7.45
N ALA A 4 0.02 -2.33 -6.67
CA ALA A 4 0.11 -1.93 -5.26
C ALA A 4 -0.09 -0.42 -5.00
N PHE A 5 0.37 0.44 -5.92
CA PHE A 5 0.14 1.89 -5.83
C PHE A 5 -1.31 2.27 -6.10
N ASP A 6 -2.02 1.52 -6.95
CA ASP A 6 -3.39 1.82 -7.38
C ASP A 6 -4.43 1.26 -6.40
N THR A 7 -4.03 0.41 -5.45
CA THR A 7 -4.92 -0.21 -4.46
C THR A 7 -4.98 0.54 -3.13
N ILE A 8 -4.07 1.50 -2.89
CA ILE A 8 -3.99 2.23 -1.62
C ILE A 8 -5.28 3.00 -1.34
N ASP A 9 -5.89 2.73 -0.18
CA ASP A 9 -7.00 3.52 0.32
C ASP A 9 -6.48 4.79 1.01
N LYS A 10 -6.78 5.95 0.40
CA LYS A 10 -6.33 7.26 0.90
C LYS A 10 -6.86 7.57 2.30
N HIS A 11 -8.05 7.08 2.67
CA HIS A 11 -8.62 7.32 4.00
C HIS A 11 -7.86 6.52 5.06
N ILE A 12 -7.58 5.25 4.78
CA ILE A 12 -6.79 4.39 5.67
C ILE A 12 -5.36 4.96 5.80
N LEU A 13 -4.71 5.32 4.68
CA LEU A 13 -3.38 5.93 4.69
C LEU A 13 -3.33 7.21 5.55
N LEU A 14 -4.27 8.14 5.34
CA LEU A 14 -4.31 9.38 6.13
C LEU A 14 -4.56 9.12 7.62
N ASN A 15 -5.31 8.08 7.97
CA ASN A 15 -5.51 7.68 9.36
C ASN A 15 -4.23 7.09 9.98
N ILE A 16 -3.50 6.25 9.24
CA ILE A 16 -2.19 5.71 9.65
C ILE A 16 -1.20 6.85 9.93
N LEU A 17 -1.10 7.80 8.98
CA LEU A 17 -0.17 8.93 9.06
C LEU A 17 -0.45 9.86 10.25
N LYS A 18 -1.71 9.97 10.70
CA LYS A 18 -2.10 10.86 11.80
C LYS A 18 -1.29 10.64 13.10
N ASN A 19 -0.80 9.41 13.30
CA ASN A 19 0.00 9.04 14.48
C ASN A 19 1.51 9.08 14.24
N ILE A 20 1.97 9.47 13.05
CA ILE A 20 3.37 9.43 12.62
C ILE A 20 3.91 10.83 12.32
N ILE A 21 3.08 11.69 11.73
CA ILE A 21 3.46 13.03 11.25
C ILE A 21 2.64 14.12 11.94
N ARG A 22 3.07 15.37 11.78
CA ARG A 22 2.36 16.55 12.31
C ARG A 22 1.14 16.89 11.45
N GLU A 23 0.23 17.68 12.02
CA GLU A 23 -1.03 18.04 11.37
C GLU A 23 -0.82 18.84 10.06
N ASP A 24 0.16 19.74 10.04
CA ASP A 24 0.54 20.53 8.88
C ASP A 24 1.06 19.65 7.73
N GLU A 25 1.94 18.69 8.06
CA GLU A 25 2.42 17.67 7.12
C GLU A 25 1.25 16.82 6.58
N GLN A 26 0.34 16.41 7.45
CA GLN A 26 -0.85 15.63 7.06
C GLN A 26 -1.78 16.42 6.13
N ARG A 27 -1.91 17.74 6.32
CA ARG A 27 -2.70 18.60 5.41
C ARG A 27 -2.05 18.69 4.04
N ILE A 28 -0.72 18.82 3.97
CA ILE A 28 0.03 18.84 2.70
C ILE A 28 -0.15 17.51 1.96
N ILE A 29 0.06 16.38 2.64
CA ILE A 29 -0.10 15.06 2.01
C ILE A 29 -1.53 14.86 1.52
N ARG A 30 -2.54 15.24 2.32
CA ARG A 30 -3.95 15.18 1.89
C ARG A 30 -4.21 16.02 0.65
N TYR A 31 -3.62 17.20 0.55
CA TYR A 31 -3.74 18.05 -0.64
C TYR A 31 -3.12 17.39 -1.87
N LEU A 32 -1.90 16.87 -1.74
CA LEU A 32 -1.17 16.17 -2.81
C LEU A 32 -1.93 14.92 -3.29
N LEU A 33 -2.50 14.15 -2.36
CA LEU A 33 -3.29 12.95 -2.66
C LEU A 33 -4.70 13.29 -3.19
N GLY A 34 -5.28 14.42 -2.81
CA GLY A 34 -6.65 14.80 -3.15
C GLY A 34 -6.83 15.37 -4.55
N ASN A 35 -5.78 15.91 -5.16
CA ASN A 35 -5.84 16.61 -6.45
C ASN A 35 -4.76 16.19 -7.47
N PRO A 36 -4.54 14.89 -7.77
CA PRO A 36 -3.77 14.57 -8.96
C PRO A 36 -4.64 14.85 -10.19
N GLU A 37 -4.48 16.03 -10.80
CA GLU A 37 -5.01 16.29 -12.15
C GLU A 37 -4.15 15.53 -13.16
N LEU A 38 -4.47 14.25 -13.38
CA LEU A 38 -3.83 13.47 -14.42
C LEU A 38 -4.46 13.83 -15.77
N SER A 39 -3.80 14.68 -16.55
CA SER A 39 -4.14 14.92 -17.94
C SER A 39 -3.34 13.98 -18.83
N LEU A 40 -4.01 13.05 -19.52
CA LEU A 40 -3.36 12.17 -20.48
C LEU A 40 -3.09 12.95 -21.77
N LYS A 41 -1.86 12.89 -22.27
CA LYS A 41 -1.51 13.39 -23.60
C LYS A 41 -1.24 12.21 -24.51
N LEU A 42 -2.28 11.78 -25.22
CA LEU A 42 -2.16 10.76 -26.27
C LEU A 42 -1.56 11.38 -27.53
N LYS A 43 -0.71 10.62 -28.23
CA LYS A 43 -0.06 11.07 -29.45
C LYS A 43 -1.13 11.35 -30.52
N GLY A 44 -1.26 12.62 -30.91
CA GLY A 44 -2.25 13.07 -31.91
C GLY A 44 -3.60 13.54 -31.32
N SER A 45 -3.75 13.61 -30.00
CA SER A 45 -4.97 14.06 -29.33
C SER A 45 -4.76 15.40 -28.60
N SER A 46 -5.83 16.19 -28.46
CA SER A 46 -5.88 17.28 -27.47
C SER A 46 -5.81 16.71 -26.05
N LYS A 47 -5.37 17.52 -25.07
CA LYS A 47 -5.36 17.13 -23.65
C LYS A 47 -6.73 16.57 -23.26
N THR A 48 -6.74 15.41 -22.61
CA THR A 48 -7.97 14.86 -22.02
C THR A 48 -8.36 15.65 -20.78
N GLU A 49 -9.65 15.64 -20.43
CA GLU A 49 -10.14 16.15 -19.15
C GLU A 49 -9.37 15.48 -17.98
N PRO A 50 -9.10 16.20 -16.88
CA PRO A 50 -8.39 15.66 -15.73
C PRO A 50 -9.14 14.48 -15.09
N LEU A 51 -8.44 13.36 -14.92
CA LEU A 51 -8.95 12.22 -14.17
C LEU A 51 -8.83 12.49 -12.66
N LYS A 52 -9.96 12.52 -11.95
CA LYS A 52 -9.97 12.52 -10.47
C LYS A 52 -9.98 11.09 -9.97
N SER A 53 -8.88 10.63 -9.36
CA SER A 53 -8.83 9.33 -8.69
C SER A 53 -8.99 9.48 -7.18
N ASN A 54 -9.91 8.70 -6.59
CA ASN A 54 -10.08 8.58 -5.14
C ASN A 54 -9.31 7.38 -4.55
N ILE A 55 -8.66 6.57 -5.38
CA ILE A 55 -7.95 5.35 -4.98
C ILE A 55 -6.52 5.43 -5.51
N GLY A 56 -5.59 4.92 -4.73
CA GLY A 56 -4.18 4.84 -5.08
C GLY A 56 -3.42 6.14 -4.90
N THR A 57 -2.11 6.07 -5.10
CA THR A 57 -1.20 7.22 -5.09
C THR A 57 -0.66 7.44 -6.51
N PRO A 58 -0.37 8.68 -6.94
CA PRO A 58 0.15 8.92 -8.27
C PRO A 58 1.46 8.15 -8.51
N GLN A 59 1.56 7.43 -9.62
CA GLN A 59 2.83 6.78 -9.96
C GLN A 59 3.78 7.79 -10.63
N GLY A 60 5.05 7.78 -10.24
CA GLY A 60 6.09 8.65 -10.81
C GLY A 60 6.40 9.93 -10.03
N ASP A 61 5.75 10.17 -8.88
CA ASP A 61 6.21 11.16 -7.90
C ASP A 61 7.08 10.52 -6.81
N SER A 62 7.86 11.35 -6.11
CA SER A 62 8.84 10.90 -5.11
C SER A 62 8.25 10.52 -3.76
N LEU A 63 7.02 10.96 -3.47
CA LEU A 63 6.36 10.72 -2.18
C LEU A 63 5.60 9.39 -2.20
N SER A 64 4.98 9.04 -3.32
CA SER A 64 4.18 7.83 -3.47
C SER A 64 4.90 6.54 -3.05
N PRO A 65 6.18 6.27 -3.42
CA PRO A 65 6.90 5.09 -2.95
C PRO A 65 6.98 4.99 -1.41
N VAL A 66 7.22 6.13 -0.75
CA VAL A 66 7.30 6.19 0.72
C VAL A 66 5.93 5.92 1.35
N LEU A 67 4.87 6.50 0.79
CA LEU A 67 3.50 6.29 1.26
C LEU A 67 3.06 4.84 1.10
N SER A 68 3.41 4.19 -0.01
CA SER A 68 3.15 2.77 -0.23
C SER A 68 3.85 1.88 0.79
N ILE A 69 5.12 2.17 1.12
CA ILE A 69 5.86 1.42 2.15
C ILE A 69 5.22 1.59 3.53
N VAL A 70 4.84 2.82 3.91
CA VAL A 70 4.17 3.08 5.19
C VAL A 70 2.84 2.32 5.29
N TYR A 71 2.08 2.28 4.20
CA TYR A 71 0.81 1.56 4.13
C TYR A 71 1.01 0.05 4.24
N LEU A 72 1.96 -0.51 3.48
CA LEU A 72 2.32 -1.93 3.52
C LEU A 72 2.80 -2.36 4.91
N GLU A 73 3.71 -1.60 5.51
CA GLU A 73 4.24 -1.89 6.85
C GLU A 73 3.11 -1.90 7.91
N HIS A 74 2.10 -1.05 7.75
CA HIS A 74 0.95 -1.08 8.64
C HIS A 74 0.15 -2.39 8.52
N ALA A 75 -0.03 -2.92 7.30
CA ALA A 75 -0.67 -4.22 7.08
C ALA A 75 0.20 -5.37 7.63
N LEU A 76 1.51 -5.34 7.38
CA LEU A 76 2.45 -6.34 7.89
C LEU A 76 2.46 -6.39 9.42
N LYS A 77 2.36 -5.24 10.10
CA LYS A 77 2.21 -5.20 11.57
C LYS A 77 0.99 -5.93 12.09
N ASN A 78 -0.07 -6.09 11.31
CA ASN A 78 -1.23 -6.90 11.71
C ASN A 78 -0.93 -8.38 11.52
N ILE A 79 -0.33 -8.77 10.40
CA ILE A 79 0.10 -10.15 10.12
C ILE A 79 1.05 -10.66 11.21
N ARG A 80 2.02 -9.84 11.63
CA ARG A 80 2.99 -10.17 12.68
C ARG A 80 2.38 -10.44 14.06
N LYS A 81 1.09 -10.13 14.28
CA LYS A 81 0.38 -10.40 15.53
C LYS A 81 -0.41 -11.71 15.50
N ILE A 82 -0.46 -12.39 14.35
CA ILE A 82 -1.28 -13.58 14.18
C ILE A 82 -0.43 -14.79 14.54
N GLU A 83 -0.71 -15.36 15.71
CA GLU A 83 -0.15 -16.64 16.13
C GLU A 83 -0.99 -17.79 15.53
N PRO A 84 -0.37 -18.90 15.07
CA PRO A 84 1.06 -19.20 15.05
C PRO A 84 1.75 -18.79 13.73
N ILE A 85 1.13 -17.90 12.94
CA ILE A 85 1.58 -17.58 11.56
C ILE A 85 2.92 -16.85 11.55
N TYR A 86 3.09 -15.90 12.47
CA TYR A 86 4.34 -15.17 12.64
C TYR A 86 4.97 -15.53 13.98
N THR A 87 5.97 -16.39 13.95
CA THR A 87 6.73 -16.80 15.13
C THR A 87 8.10 -16.16 15.13
N GLU A 88 8.85 -16.34 16.22
CA GLU A 88 10.28 -16.00 16.28
C GLU A 88 11.14 -16.72 15.21
N ASN A 89 10.62 -17.79 14.60
CA ASN A 89 11.28 -18.56 13.55
C ASN A 89 10.84 -18.18 12.13
N THR A 90 9.94 -17.19 11.99
CA THR A 90 9.52 -16.67 10.70
C THR A 90 10.47 -15.57 10.23
N LEU A 91 11.11 -15.77 9.08
CA LEU A 91 11.87 -14.75 8.37
C LEU A 91 10.94 -14.04 7.37
N GLU A 92 10.90 -12.71 7.47
CA GLU A 92 10.18 -11.84 6.53
C GLU A 92 11.19 -11.08 5.67
N LEU A 93 11.03 -11.15 4.35
CA LEU A 93 11.83 -10.41 3.37
C LEU A 93 10.88 -9.53 2.55
N ALA A 94 11.07 -8.21 2.58
CA ALA A 94 10.21 -7.26 1.89
C ALA A 94 11.01 -6.31 0.98
N ILE A 95 10.66 -6.26 -0.29
CA ILE A 95 11.22 -5.33 -1.29
C ILE A 95 10.07 -4.67 -2.05
N ALA A 96 9.87 -3.37 -1.82
CA ALA A 96 8.75 -2.61 -2.37
C ALA A 96 7.39 -3.26 -2.04
N ASP A 97 6.68 -3.83 -3.01
CA ASP A 97 5.40 -4.54 -2.84
C ASP A 97 5.53 -6.07 -2.84
N ASP A 98 6.76 -6.57 -2.93
CA ASP A 98 7.07 -7.99 -2.83
C ASP A 98 7.41 -8.34 -1.38
N VAL A 99 6.72 -9.34 -0.83
CA VAL A 99 6.91 -9.79 0.55
C VAL A 99 6.88 -11.30 0.59
N ASP A 100 7.99 -11.88 1.06
CA ASP A 100 8.15 -13.31 1.27
C ASP A 100 8.19 -13.64 2.76
N PHE A 101 7.53 -14.74 3.13
CA PHE A 101 7.60 -15.32 4.47
C PHE A 101 8.24 -16.71 4.38
N VAL A 102 9.29 -16.93 5.16
CA VAL A 102 10.01 -18.20 5.25
C VAL A 102 9.95 -18.70 6.69
N SER A 103 9.44 -19.91 6.91
CA SER A 103 9.37 -20.53 8.24
C SER A 103 10.10 -21.87 8.24
N THR A 104 10.76 -22.19 9.35
CA THR A 104 11.45 -23.48 9.57
C THR A 104 10.55 -24.54 10.21
N THR A 105 9.30 -24.20 10.53
CA THR A 105 8.33 -25.08 11.22
C THR A 105 7.09 -25.40 10.38
N ASP A 106 7.23 -25.34 9.06
CA ASP A 106 6.28 -25.78 8.00
C ASP A 106 4.90 -25.10 7.93
N PHE A 107 4.50 -24.25 8.88
CA PHE A 107 3.16 -23.67 8.89
C PHE A 107 3.17 -22.14 8.75
N VAL A 108 3.05 -21.67 7.50
CA VAL A 108 2.61 -20.31 7.20
C VAL A 108 1.22 -20.41 6.57
N ASP A 109 0.19 -19.98 7.29
CA ASP A 109 -1.18 -19.98 6.79
C ASP A 109 -1.39 -18.81 5.81
N VAL A 110 -1.14 -19.10 4.53
CA VAL A 110 -1.24 -18.14 3.43
C VAL A 110 -2.66 -17.60 3.27
N GLU A 111 -3.70 -18.40 3.54
CA GLU A 111 -5.09 -17.96 3.40
C GLU A 111 -5.43 -16.87 4.41
N THR A 112 -4.97 -17.03 5.66
CA THR A 112 -5.14 -16.01 6.70
C THR A 112 -4.37 -14.73 6.35
N ILE A 113 -3.13 -14.85 5.86
CA ILE A 113 -2.33 -13.69 5.41
C ILE A 113 -3.04 -12.94 4.27
N GLN A 114 -3.60 -13.66 3.29
CA GLN A 114 -4.33 -13.05 2.19
C GLN A 114 -5.58 -12.29 2.66
N LYS A 115 -6.31 -12.86 3.62
CA LYS A 115 -7.50 -12.22 4.18
C LYS A 115 -7.15 -10.90 4.89
N GLU A 116 -6.08 -10.89 5.66
CA GLU A 116 -5.61 -9.66 6.33
C GLU A 116 -5.17 -8.60 5.33
N PHE A 117 -4.44 -8.99 4.28
CA PHE A 117 -4.07 -8.07 3.20
C PHE A 117 -5.30 -7.52 2.46
N ALA A 118 -6.37 -8.30 2.32
CA ALA A 118 -7.61 -7.85 1.68
C ALA A 118 -8.31 -6.73 2.48
N ASP A 119 -8.21 -6.70 3.81
CA ASP A 119 -8.73 -5.59 4.63
C ASP A 119 -8.02 -4.26 4.32
N PHE A 120 -6.80 -4.32 3.80
CA PHE A 120 -6.03 -3.18 3.31
C PHE A 120 -6.15 -2.97 1.79
N ARG A 121 -7.01 -3.74 1.11
CA ARG A 121 -7.22 -3.76 -0.35
C ARG A 121 -6.01 -4.23 -1.17
N PHE A 122 -5.06 -4.92 -0.56
CA PHE A 122 -3.99 -5.54 -1.32
C PHE A 122 -4.50 -6.80 -2.04
N ASN A 123 -4.30 -6.84 -3.35
CA ASN A 123 -4.54 -8.04 -4.15
C ASN A 123 -3.24 -8.84 -4.20
N VAL A 124 -3.20 -9.94 -3.44
CA VAL A 124 -2.08 -10.88 -3.43
C VAL A 124 -2.21 -11.79 -4.66
N ASN A 125 -1.15 -11.87 -5.47
CA ASN A 125 -1.11 -12.76 -6.61
C ASN A 125 -0.66 -14.15 -6.12
N THR A 126 -1.48 -15.17 -6.33
CA THR A 126 -1.08 -16.57 -6.10
C THR A 126 -0.50 -17.15 -7.39
N ASN A 127 0.72 -17.70 -7.30
CA ASN A 127 1.30 -18.54 -8.36
C ASN A 127 0.59 -19.89 -8.44
#